data_AF-A0AAJ6E933-F1
#
_entry.id   AF-A0AAJ6E933-F1
#
_cell.length_a   1.000
_cell.length_b   1.000
_cell.length_c   1.000
_cell.angle_alpha   90.00
_cell.angle_beta   90.00
_cell.angle_gamma   90.00
#
_symmetry.space_group_name_H-M   'P 1'
#
loop_
_entity.id
_entity.type
_entity.pdbx_description
1 polymer ?
#
loop_
_entity_poly.entity_id
_entity_poly.type
_entity_poly.pdbx_seq_one_letter_code
_entity_poly.pdbx_strand_id
1 'polypeptide(L)'
;MHGLDRHRDLGLAAAPASRNGIVTVKPTVGLISRAGILPLSHSQDTAGPMTRTVRDAAMLLNVLAAEDPLDPVTQRQRRPADYTADLAHDAMKGARIGVPSDPADPLNDCFYGKLPPSGAKVMADVIKVLADLGAVIVRASMPAAGWMSGPGTTMAVLNRNPLSGNKGNPVAQRIVFLYELKRDLNLYLKDWATNTKIKTIADIVAFNEANAGKTLRFGQDLFLAANLTRGDLSEREYKSARVMDLLTARTRGMDAYMNLHKLDAVLFPGAMGAAIAAKAGYPSVVVPGGFVSGVDGKDTPDYPLGVTFAGRAWSEHKLLRLAYAYEQASNMRKPPPGLPSL
;
A
#
# COMPACT_ATOMS: atom_id res chain seq x y z
N MET A 1 13.99 -6.87 14.81
CA MET A 1 12.68 -6.40 14.30
C MET A 1 12.60 -4.87 14.31
N HIS A 2 13.62 -4.14 13.83
CA HIS A 2 13.54 -2.67 13.72
C HIS A 2 14.44 -2.15 12.59
N GLY A 3 13.83 -1.39 11.67
CA GLY A 3 14.51 -0.66 10.59
C GLY A 3 13.55 -0.34 9.45
N LEU A 4 12.96 -1.39 8.85
CA LEU A 4 12.04 -1.28 7.71
C LEU A 4 10.57 -1.63 8.03
N ASP A 5 10.29 -2.08 9.26
CA ASP A 5 9.02 -2.72 9.64
C ASP A 5 8.31 -2.00 10.80
N ARG A 6 8.76 -0.78 11.15
CA ARG A 6 8.14 0.04 12.22
C ARG A 6 6.81 0.65 11.83
N HIS A 7 6.53 0.70 10.54
CA HIS A 7 5.21 1.02 10.02
C HIS A 7 4.62 -0.30 9.56
N ARG A 8 3.62 -0.80 10.29
CA ARG A 8 2.73 -1.86 9.78
C ARG A 8 2.01 -1.25 8.59
N ASP A 9 2.67 -1.31 7.45
CA ASP A 9 2.31 -0.55 6.27
C ASP A 9 1.17 -1.24 5.56
N LEU A 10 0.29 -0.40 5.04
CA LEU A 10 -0.93 -0.77 4.34
C LEU A 10 -0.67 -1.32 2.92
N GLY A 11 0.52 -1.86 2.70
CA GLY A 11 0.94 -2.45 1.44
C GLY A 11 0.58 -3.92 1.38
N LEU A 12 -0.67 -4.32 1.61
CA LEU A 12 -1.05 -5.74 1.59
C LEU A 12 -0.63 -6.44 0.29
N ALA A 13 -0.73 -5.76 -0.87
CA ALA A 13 -0.15 -6.23 -2.13
C ALA A 13 1.29 -5.74 -2.35
N ALA A 14 1.58 -4.48 -1.99
CA ALA A 14 2.86 -3.83 -2.28
C ALA A 14 4.06 -4.46 -1.55
N ALA A 15 3.90 -4.79 -0.27
CA ALA A 15 4.95 -5.39 0.54
C ALA A 15 5.33 -6.80 0.05
N PRO A 16 4.39 -7.76 -0.14
CA PRO A 16 4.76 -9.05 -0.70
C PRO A 16 5.29 -8.93 -2.13
N ALA A 17 4.75 -8.04 -2.97
CA ALA A 17 5.28 -7.84 -4.32
C ALA A 17 6.74 -7.38 -4.31
N SER A 18 7.04 -6.34 -3.51
CA SER A 18 8.39 -5.82 -3.31
C SER A 18 9.35 -6.90 -2.80
N ARG A 19 8.93 -7.71 -1.83
CA ARG A 19 9.79 -8.73 -1.18
C ARG A 19 9.96 -10.00 -2.03
N ASN A 20 9.10 -10.23 -3.01
CA ASN A 20 9.16 -11.39 -3.91
C ASN A 20 9.60 -11.04 -5.33
N GLY A 21 9.98 -9.78 -5.60
CA GLY A 21 10.53 -9.38 -6.90
C GLY A 21 9.51 -9.51 -8.03
N ILE A 22 8.28 -9.10 -7.77
CA ILE A 22 7.18 -9.10 -8.73
C ILE A 22 6.50 -7.73 -8.79
N VAL A 23 5.72 -7.53 -9.85
CA VAL A 23 4.94 -6.33 -10.09
C VAL A 23 3.61 -6.43 -9.37
N THR A 24 3.12 -5.32 -8.81
CA THR A 24 1.70 -5.22 -8.43
C THR A 24 1.15 -3.84 -8.70
N VAL A 25 -0.15 -3.78 -9.01
CA VAL A 25 -0.90 -2.52 -9.10
C VAL A 25 -1.93 -2.52 -7.99
N LYS A 26 -1.82 -1.56 -7.07
CA LYS A 26 -2.93 -1.20 -6.17
C LYS A 26 -3.65 -0.03 -6.82
N PRO A 27 -4.80 -0.21 -7.48
CA PRO A 27 -5.42 0.87 -8.22
C PRO A 27 -6.11 1.89 -7.29
N THR A 28 -6.70 2.90 -7.89
CA THR A 28 -7.62 3.84 -7.24
C THR A 28 -8.78 3.06 -6.64
N VAL A 29 -9.18 3.41 -5.42
CA VAL A 29 -10.36 2.80 -4.78
C VAL A 29 -11.58 3.11 -5.66
N GLY A 30 -12.23 2.05 -6.15
CA GLY A 30 -13.31 2.13 -7.13
C GLY A 30 -12.92 1.79 -8.56
N LEU A 31 -11.66 1.46 -8.87
CA LEU A 31 -11.34 0.96 -10.21
C LEU A 31 -11.78 -0.50 -10.40
N ILE A 32 -11.59 -1.32 -9.37
CA ILE A 32 -11.97 -2.74 -9.36
C ILE A 32 -13.03 -2.92 -8.28
N SER A 33 -14.12 -3.63 -8.61
CA SER A 33 -15.17 -3.97 -7.65
C SER A 33 -14.62 -4.75 -6.46
N ARG A 34 -15.21 -4.51 -5.29
CA ARG A 34 -14.90 -5.23 -4.04
C ARG A 34 -16.04 -6.16 -3.63
N ALA A 35 -17.08 -6.28 -4.46
CA ALA A 35 -18.17 -7.20 -4.22
C ALA A 35 -17.62 -8.63 -4.06
N GLY A 36 -18.06 -9.34 -3.02
CA GLY A 36 -17.62 -10.70 -2.72
C GLY A 36 -16.20 -10.83 -2.15
N ILE A 37 -15.50 -9.73 -1.88
CA ILE A 37 -14.20 -9.76 -1.20
C ILE A 37 -14.41 -9.55 0.30
N LEU A 38 -13.82 -10.42 1.14
CA LEU A 38 -13.80 -10.25 2.59
C LEU A 38 -13.14 -8.90 2.94
N PRO A 39 -13.87 -7.93 3.51
CA PRO A 39 -13.37 -6.57 3.64
C PRO A 39 -12.52 -6.37 4.89
N LEU A 40 -11.69 -5.34 4.83
CA LEU A 40 -11.02 -4.74 5.98
C LEU A 40 -11.47 -3.28 6.17
N SER A 41 -11.53 -2.50 5.09
CA SER A 41 -11.81 -1.07 5.11
C SER A 41 -12.35 -0.61 3.75
N HIS A 42 -13.67 -0.41 3.64
CA HIS A 42 -14.30 0.07 2.39
C HIS A 42 -13.75 1.42 1.89
N SER A 43 -13.05 2.19 2.72
CA SER A 43 -12.48 3.47 2.30
C SER A 43 -11.09 3.36 1.66
N GLN A 44 -10.43 2.20 1.76
CA GLN A 44 -9.04 1.97 1.33
C GLN A 44 -8.84 0.64 0.56
N ASP A 45 -9.74 -0.32 0.74
CA ASP A 45 -9.67 -1.63 0.11
C ASP A 45 -9.79 -1.54 -1.41
N THR A 46 -8.98 -2.35 -2.08
CA THR A 46 -9.07 -2.64 -3.51
C THR A 46 -8.32 -3.94 -3.80
N ALA A 47 -8.83 -4.73 -4.73
CA ALA A 47 -8.05 -5.78 -5.36
C ALA A 47 -6.99 -5.16 -6.30
N GLY A 48 -6.01 -5.95 -6.69
CA GLY A 48 -4.95 -5.53 -7.59
C GLY A 48 -4.19 -6.71 -8.20
N PRO A 49 -3.79 -6.65 -9.48
CA PRO A 49 -3.01 -7.71 -10.09
C PRO A 49 -1.62 -7.83 -9.46
N MET A 50 -1.11 -9.06 -9.38
CA MET A 50 0.28 -9.39 -9.02
C MET A 50 0.86 -10.25 -10.14
N THR A 51 1.90 -9.77 -10.82
CA THR A 51 2.41 -10.37 -12.06
C THR A 51 3.92 -10.25 -12.15
N ARG A 52 4.54 -10.94 -13.12
CA ARG A 52 6.00 -10.85 -13.33
C ARG A 52 6.41 -9.57 -14.04
N THR A 53 5.53 -9.04 -14.89
CA THR A 53 5.82 -7.88 -15.74
C THR A 53 4.74 -6.80 -15.62
N VAL A 54 5.12 -5.55 -15.90
CA VAL A 54 4.18 -4.41 -15.97
C VAL A 54 3.15 -4.61 -17.09
N ARG A 55 3.55 -5.20 -18.22
CA ARG A 55 2.64 -5.52 -19.32
C ARG A 55 1.55 -6.50 -18.88
N ASP A 56 1.89 -7.57 -18.17
CA ASP A 56 0.91 -8.53 -17.66
C ASP A 56 -0.03 -7.87 -16.64
N ALA A 57 0.49 -6.96 -15.80
CA ALA A 57 -0.33 -6.22 -14.85
C ALA A 57 -1.37 -5.35 -15.58
N ALA A 58 -0.96 -4.68 -16.67
CA ALA A 58 -1.84 -3.88 -17.50
C ALA A 58 -2.90 -4.73 -18.22
N MET A 59 -2.52 -5.91 -18.74
CA MET A 59 -3.46 -6.86 -19.35
C MET A 59 -4.52 -7.33 -18.36
N LEU A 60 -4.13 -7.69 -17.13
CA LEU A 60 -5.10 -8.07 -16.09
C LEU A 60 -5.98 -6.90 -15.69
N LEU A 61 -5.44 -5.68 -15.63
CA LEU A 61 -6.22 -4.50 -15.28
C LEU A 61 -7.32 -4.20 -16.32
N ASN A 62 -7.07 -4.49 -17.60
CA ASN A 62 -8.11 -4.38 -18.64
C ASN A 62 -9.33 -5.24 -18.36
N VAL A 63 -9.13 -6.42 -17.80
CA VAL A 63 -10.19 -7.38 -17.46
C VAL A 63 -10.86 -7.01 -16.14
N LEU A 64 -10.07 -6.63 -15.13
CA LEU A 64 -10.56 -6.42 -13.77
C LEU A 64 -11.26 -5.07 -13.55
N ALA A 65 -10.88 -4.02 -14.28
CA ALA A 65 -11.41 -2.69 -14.06
C ALA A 65 -12.80 -2.51 -14.70
N ALA A 66 -13.87 -2.74 -13.96
CA ALA A 66 -15.23 -2.66 -14.47
C ALA A 66 -16.18 -2.01 -13.47
N GLU A 67 -17.23 -1.37 -13.99
CA GLU A 67 -18.34 -0.95 -13.15
C GLU A 67 -19.10 -2.19 -12.67
N ASP A 68 -19.50 -2.15 -11.41
CA ASP A 68 -20.27 -3.21 -10.76
C ASP A 68 -21.40 -2.58 -9.94
N PRO A 69 -22.68 -2.88 -10.26
CA PRO A 69 -23.83 -2.43 -9.48
C PRO A 69 -23.79 -2.85 -8.00
N LEU A 70 -23.09 -3.94 -7.67
CA LEU A 70 -22.91 -4.42 -6.29
C LEU A 70 -21.85 -3.61 -5.52
N ASP A 71 -21.07 -2.79 -6.21
CA ASP A 71 -20.11 -1.86 -5.62
C ASP A 71 -20.24 -0.45 -6.23
N PRO A 72 -21.13 0.40 -5.69
CA PRO A 72 -21.41 1.73 -6.25
C PRO A 72 -20.20 2.67 -6.33
N VAL A 73 -19.09 2.38 -5.63
CA VAL A 73 -17.87 3.19 -5.75
C VAL A 73 -17.25 3.06 -7.15
N THR A 74 -17.53 1.97 -7.86
CA THR A 74 -17.04 1.72 -9.22
C THR A 74 -17.63 2.64 -10.29
N GLN A 75 -18.82 3.22 -10.05
CA GLN A 75 -19.48 4.16 -10.98
C GLN A 75 -18.69 5.47 -11.18
N ARG A 76 -17.68 5.72 -10.34
CA ARG A 76 -16.81 6.90 -10.44
C ARG A 76 -15.54 6.63 -11.26
N GLN A 77 -15.39 5.41 -11.79
CA GLN A 77 -14.16 5.00 -12.44
C GLN A 77 -13.82 5.87 -13.64
N ARG A 78 -12.52 6.09 -13.82
CA ARG A 78 -11.97 6.71 -15.02
C ARG A 78 -10.80 5.86 -15.46
N ARG A 79 -10.94 5.21 -16.61
CA ARG A 79 -9.93 4.33 -17.20
C ARG A 79 -9.80 4.55 -18.70
N PRO A 80 -8.62 4.32 -19.31
CA PRO A 80 -8.52 4.14 -20.74
C PRO A 80 -9.30 2.90 -21.20
N ALA A 81 -9.58 2.82 -22.50
CA ALA A 81 -10.12 1.62 -23.11
C ALA A 81 -9.16 0.43 -22.92
N ASP A 82 -7.85 0.67 -23.09
CA ASP A 82 -6.80 -0.35 -23.01
C ASP A 82 -5.57 0.20 -22.27
N TYR A 83 -5.21 -0.42 -21.14
CA TYR A 83 -4.03 -0.12 -20.35
C TYR A 83 -2.71 -0.55 -21.00
N THR A 84 -2.76 -1.37 -22.05
CA THR A 84 -1.58 -1.86 -22.78
C THR A 84 -1.21 -1.02 -23.99
N ALA A 85 -2.15 -0.20 -24.51
CA ALA A 85 -2.01 0.51 -25.78
C ALA A 85 -0.80 1.47 -25.83
N ASP A 86 -0.45 2.10 -24.71
CA ASP A 86 0.58 3.15 -24.65
C ASP A 86 1.82 2.76 -23.82
N LEU A 87 2.05 1.47 -23.58
CA LEU A 87 3.25 0.98 -22.88
C LEU A 87 4.50 1.19 -23.75
N ALA A 88 5.10 2.37 -23.61
CA ALA A 88 6.22 2.84 -24.43
C ALA A 88 7.52 2.92 -23.62
N HIS A 89 8.64 2.60 -24.27
CA HIS A 89 9.98 2.64 -23.66
C HIS A 89 10.44 4.07 -23.32
N ASP A 90 9.92 5.08 -24.02
CA ASP A 90 10.29 6.48 -23.86
C ASP A 90 9.34 7.27 -22.95
N ALA A 91 8.36 6.61 -22.31
CA ALA A 91 7.35 7.27 -21.48
C ALA A 91 7.92 8.05 -20.28
N MET A 92 9.18 7.80 -19.92
CA MET A 92 9.89 8.50 -18.86
C MET A 92 10.48 9.86 -19.31
N LYS A 93 10.61 10.10 -20.62
CA LYS A 93 11.23 11.31 -21.18
C LYS A 93 10.41 12.55 -20.81
N GLY A 94 11.03 13.46 -20.07
CA GLY A 94 10.40 14.69 -19.58
C GLY A 94 9.44 14.48 -18.41
N ALA A 95 9.22 13.24 -17.96
CA ALA A 95 8.39 12.95 -16.80
C ALA A 95 9.00 13.56 -15.53
N ARG A 96 8.16 14.17 -14.70
CA ARG A 96 8.60 14.79 -13.44
C ARG A 96 8.32 13.86 -12.27
N ILE A 97 9.38 13.26 -11.72
CA ILE A 97 9.27 12.25 -10.67
C ILE A 97 9.69 12.85 -9.33
N GLY A 98 8.75 12.91 -8.39
CA GLY A 98 9.04 13.34 -7.03
C GLY A 98 9.66 12.21 -6.23
N VAL A 99 10.73 12.51 -5.51
CA VAL A 99 11.32 11.62 -4.50
C VAL A 99 11.22 12.37 -3.17
N PRO A 100 10.29 11.98 -2.28
CA PRO A 100 10.19 12.60 -0.96
C PRO A 100 11.51 12.47 -0.21
N SER A 101 12.13 13.59 0.12
CA SER A 101 13.42 13.60 0.81
C SER A 101 13.63 14.90 1.59
N ASP A 102 14.51 14.86 2.57
CA ASP A 102 15.06 16.08 3.18
C ASP A 102 16.00 16.78 2.17
N PRO A 103 15.81 18.08 1.88
CA PRO A 103 16.76 18.85 1.07
C PRO A 103 18.19 18.84 1.61
N ALA A 104 18.38 18.70 2.93
CA ALA A 104 19.69 18.68 3.59
C ALA A 104 20.32 17.28 3.66
N ASP A 105 19.53 16.22 3.50
CA ASP A 105 20.01 14.84 3.38
C ASP A 105 19.13 14.08 2.36
N PRO A 106 19.53 14.05 1.07
CA PRO A 106 18.74 13.43 0.01
C PRO A 106 18.61 11.90 0.17
N LEU A 107 19.34 11.27 1.11
CA LEU A 107 19.20 9.86 1.47
C LEU A 107 18.33 9.65 2.72
N ASN A 108 17.89 10.75 3.35
CA ASN A 108 16.94 10.79 4.45
C ASN A 108 15.55 11.14 3.91
N ASP A 109 14.61 10.21 4.04
CA ASP A 109 13.22 10.44 3.68
C ASP A 109 12.49 11.08 4.86
N CYS A 110 11.84 12.22 4.63
CA CYS A 110 11.03 12.92 5.63
C CYS A 110 9.88 12.06 6.21
N PHE A 111 9.51 10.99 5.55
CA PHE A 111 8.36 10.16 5.87
C PHE A 111 8.75 8.93 6.72
N TYR A 112 9.96 8.40 6.55
CA TYR A 112 10.36 7.13 7.18
C TYR A 112 11.77 7.15 7.80
N GLY A 113 12.49 8.26 7.67
CA GLY A 113 13.86 8.44 8.15
C GLY A 113 14.91 7.91 7.18
N LYS A 114 16.13 7.71 7.71
CA LYS A 114 17.30 7.32 6.93
C LYS A 114 17.20 5.87 6.46
N LEU A 115 17.33 5.66 5.15
CA LEU A 115 17.39 4.31 4.57
C LEU A 115 18.67 3.57 5.01
N PRO A 116 18.60 2.25 5.23
CA PRO A 116 19.81 1.43 5.39
C PRO A 116 20.70 1.56 4.14
N PRO A 117 22.04 1.42 4.26
CA PRO A 117 22.95 1.59 3.12
C PRO A 117 22.57 0.78 1.88
N SER A 118 22.12 -0.47 2.06
CA SER A 118 21.67 -1.33 0.96
C SER A 118 20.40 -0.80 0.27
N GLY A 119 19.41 -0.33 1.03
CA GLY A 119 18.21 0.30 0.49
C GLY A 119 18.49 1.65 -0.19
N ALA A 120 19.39 2.45 0.39
CA ALA A 120 19.85 3.71 -0.20
C ALA A 120 20.54 3.49 -1.55
N LYS A 121 21.36 2.44 -1.66
CA LYS A 121 22.00 2.06 -2.92
C LYS A 121 20.97 1.69 -3.99
N VAL A 122 19.99 0.84 -3.66
CA VAL A 122 18.90 0.46 -4.59
C VAL A 122 18.16 1.70 -5.09
N MET A 123 17.80 2.62 -4.20
CA MET A 123 17.14 3.87 -4.59
C MET A 123 18.02 4.76 -5.48
N ALA A 124 19.33 4.86 -5.21
CA ALA A 124 20.25 5.61 -6.03
C ALA A 124 20.35 5.02 -7.46
N ASP A 125 20.47 3.70 -7.57
CA ASP A 125 20.53 3.01 -8.85
C ASP A 125 19.22 3.20 -9.64
N VAL A 126 18.07 3.06 -8.99
CA VAL A 126 16.74 3.32 -9.59
C VAL A 126 16.65 4.75 -10.12
N ILE A 127 16.98 5.74 -9.29
CA ILE A 127 16.91 7.17 -9.66
C ILE A 127 17.83 7.47 -10.83
N LYS A 128 19.01 6.85 -10.87
CA LYS A 128 19.93 6.96 -12.02
C LYS A 128 19.26 6.46 -13.30
N VAL A 129 18.64 5.28 -13.29
CA VAL A 129 17.92 4.74 -14.46
C VAL A 129 16.82 5.70 -14.92
N LEU A 130 16.03 6.26 -13.98
CA LEU A 130 14.98 7.22 -14.33
C LEU A 130 15.55 8.49 -14.99
N ALA A 131 16.65 9.01 -14.46
CA ALA A 131 17.33 10.19 -15.02
C ALA A 131 17.95 9.89 -16.40
N ASP A 132 18.57 8.72 -16.58
CA ASP A 132 19.13 8.29 -17.87
C ASP A 132 18.04 8.14 -18.95
N LEU A 133 16.82 7.75 -18.56
CA LEU A 133 15.64 7.71 -19.42
C LEU A 133 15.02 9.10 -19.69
N GLY A 134 15.57 10.17 -19.11
CA GLY A 134 15.16 11.55 -19.33
C GLY A 134 14.12 12.09 -18.34
N ALA A 135 13.93 11.47 -17.18
CA ALA A 135 13.08 12.03 -16.13
C ALA A 135 13.73 13.25 -15.47
N VAL A 136 12.91 14.23 -15.09
CA VAL A 136 13.29 15.28 -14.16
C VAL A 136 13.01 14.81 -12.73
N ILE A 137 14.08 14.56 -11.98
CA ILE A 137 13.98 14.12 -10.59
C ILE A 137 13.82 15.33 -9.68
N VAL A 138 12.74 15.37 -8.91
CA VAL A 138 12.47 16.44 -7.94
C VAL A 138 12.56 15.89 -6.53
N ARG A 139 13.58 16.32 -5.79
CA ARG A 139 13.79 15.96 -4.39
C ARG A 139 13.30 17.09 -3.50
N ALA A 140 12.30 16.83 -2.67
CA ALA A 140 11.71 17.81 -1.77
C ALA A 140 10.91 17.14 -0.66
N SER A 141 10.75 17.84 0.46
CA SER A 141 9.95 17.35 1.57
C SER A 141 8.47 17.37 1.24
N MET A 142 7.75 16.31 1.64
CA MET A 142 6.30 16.29 1.50
C MET A 142 5.65 17.04 2.67
N PRO A 143 4.77 18.04 2.43
CA PRO A 143 4.30 18.96 3.48
C PRO A 143 3.61 18.30 4.68
N ALA A 144 3.01 17.11 4.51
CA ALA A 144 2.31 16.39 5.57
C ALA A 144 3.08 15.21 6.20
N ALA A 145 4.38 15.03 5.89
CA ALA A 145 5.16 13.84 6.24
C ALA A 145 5.04 13.39 7.72
N GLY A 146 5.05 14.32 8.69
CA GLY A 146 4.91 14.02 10.12
C GLY A 146 3.49 13.88 10.67
N TRP A 147 2.46 14.13 9.86
CA TRP A 147 1.05 14.08 10.28
C TRP A 147 0.34 12.79 9.87
N MET A 148 0.93 12.01 8.98
CA MET A 148 0.33 10.76 8.51
C MET A 148 0.44 9.68 9.57
N SER A 149 -0.71 9.17 10.01
CA SER A 149 -0.80 8.34 11.22
C SER A 149 -0.41 9.11 12.49
N GLY A 150 -0.46 10.45 12.44
CA GLY A 150 -0.22 11.36 13.55
C GLY A 150 -1.42 11.54 14.48
N PRO A 151 -1.39 12.53 15.38
CA PRO A 151 -2.40 12.73 16.42
C PRO A 151 -3.83 12.71 15.87
N GLY A 152 -4.72 11.96 16.54
CA GLY A 152 -6.14 11.85 16.17
C GLY A 152 -6.46 10.89 15.02
N THR A 153 -5.49 10.16 14.47
CA THR A 153 -5.72 9.10 13.46
C THR A 153 -5.44 7.69 13.98
N THR A 154 -4.88 7.58 15.18
CA THR A 154 -4.56 6.32 15.85
C THR A 154 -5.11 6.27 17.27
N MET A 155 -5.35 5.07 17.77
CA MET A 155 -5.75 4.79 19.15
C MET A 155 -4.89 3.70 19.77
N ALA A 156 -4.79 3.70 21.10
CA ALA A 156 -4.06 2.69 21.84
C ALA A 156 -4.87 1.38 21.92
N VAL A 157 -4.31 0.28 21.41
CA VAL A 157 -4.85 -1.07 21.60
C VAL A 157 -3.84 -1.90 22.38
N LEU A 158 -4.30 -2.52 23.46
CA LEU A 158 -3.46 -3.40 24.28
C LEU A 158 -2.95 -4.58 23.44
N ASN A 159 -1.64 -4.78 23.44
CA ASN A 159 -0.99 -5.94 22.81
C ASN A 159 -1.02 -7.14 23.76
N ARG A 160 -1.87 -8.12 23.47
CA ARG A 160 -2.00 -9.38 24.22
C ARG A 160 -1.30 -10.56 23.54
N ASN A 161 -0.62 -10.33 22.40
CA ASN A 161 0.09 -11.39 21.68
C ASN A 161 1.10 -12.09 22.62
N PRO A 162 0.94 -13.40 22.89
CA PRO A 162 1.79 -14.13 23.83
C PRO A 162 3.25 -14.25 23.36
N LEU A 163 3.50 -14.11 22.05
CA LEU A 163 4.82 -14.22 21.43
C LEU A 163 5.48 -12.85 21.19
N SER A 164 4.85 -11.75 21.60
CA SER A 164 5.40 -10.41 21.44
C SER A 164 6.26 -10.02 22.64
N GLY A 165 7.49 -9.55 22.37
CA GLY A 165 8.32 -8.91 23.41
C GLY A 165 7.75 -7.60 23.95
N ASN A 166 6.73 -7.03 23.31
CA ASN A 166 6.01 -5.84 23.75
C ASN A 166 4.60 -6.17 24.29
N LYS A 167 4.38 -7.40 24.76
CA LYS A 167 3.12 -7.83 25.37
C LYS A 167 2.81 -6.99 26.62
N GLY A 168 1.55 -6.67 26.84
CA GLY A 168 1.08 -5.91 28.00
C GLY A 168 1.13 -4.39 27.81
N ASN A 169 1.77 -3.90 26.74
CA ASN A 169 1.82 -2.48 26.43
C ASN A 169 0.82 -2.10 25.33
N PRO A 170 0.27 -0.87 25.37
CA PRO A 170 -0.54 -0.35 24.27
C PRO A 170 0.30 -0.16 23.01
N VAL A 171 -0.30 -0.44 21.86
CA VAL A 171 0.27 -0.20 20.53
C VAL A 171 -0.71 0.64 19.74
N ALA A 172 -0.21 1.67 19.04
CA ALA A 172 -1.03 2.51 18.19
C ALA A 172 -1.62 1.70 17.03
N GLN A 173 -2.95 1.75 16.87
CA GLN A 173 -3.70 1.16 15.77
C GLN A 173 -4.50 2.23 15.04
N ARG A 174 -4.73 2.05 13.74
CA ARG A 174 -5.43 3.03 12.90
C ARG A 174 -6.91 3.04 13.24
N ILE A 175 -7.46 4.21 13.59
CA ILE A 175 -8.86 4.36 13.99
C ILE A 175 -9.78 3.96 12.83
N VAL A 176 -9.55 4.50 11.63
CA VAL A 176 -10.37 4.20 10.44
C VAL A 176 -10.50 2.69 10.20
N PHE A 177 -9.44 1.93 10.46
CA PHE A 177 -9.42 0.49 10.22
C PHE A 177 -10.26 -0.29 11.20
N LEU A 178 -10.14 -0.01 12.50
CA LEU A 178 -10.89 -0.74 13.51
C LEU A 178 -12.40 -0.52 13.36
N TYR A 179 -12.78 0.70 13.01
CA TYR A 179 -14.19 1.07 12.84
C TYR A 179 -14.78 0.49 11.56
N GLU A 180 -14.06 0.59 10.44
CA GLU A 180 -14.52 0.02 9.17
C GLU A 180 -14.49 -1.51 9.20
N LEU A 181 -13.51 -2.13 9.85
CA LEU A 181 -13.45 -3.59 10.02
C LEU A 181 -14.72 -4.14 10.67
N LYS A 182 -15.19 -3.57 11.79
CA LYS A 182 -16.43 -4.06 12.43
C LYS A 182 -17.63 -3.92 11.50
N ARG A 183 -17.83 -2.73 10.91
CA ARG A 183 -18.98 -2.47 10.04
C ARG A 183 -18.96 -3.39 8.83
N ASP A 184 -17.87 -3.36 8.09
CA ASP A 184 -17.78 -3.96 6.76
C ASP A 184 -17.73 -5.48 6.85
N LEU A 185 -17.03 -6.04 7.86
CA LEU A 185 -17.02 -7.49 8.09
C LEU A 185 -18.39 -8.02 8.49
N ASN A 186 -19.15 -7.30 9.34
CA ASN A 186 -20.51 -7.71 9.70
C ASN A 186 -21.45 -7.68 8.48
N LEU A 187 -21.34 -6.67 7.62
CA LEU A 187 -22.10 -6.62 6.37
C LEU A 187 -21.73 -7.79 5.45
N TYR A 188 -20.43 -8.08 5.29
CA TYR A 188 -19.98 -9.24 4.50
C TYR A 188 -20.50 -10.57 5.06
N LEU A 189 -20.42 -10.78 6.37
CA LEU A 189 -20.91 -12.02 7.00
C LEU A 189 -22.41 -12.22 6.83
N LYS A 190 -23.17 -11.11 6.83
CA LYS A 190 -24.61 -11.11 6.59
C LYS A 190 -24.93 -11.44 5.12
N ASP A 191 -24.28 -10.75 4.19
CA ASP A 191 -24.72 -10.71 2.79
C ASP A 191 -24.02 -11.76 1.91
N TRP A 192 -22.79 -12.18 2.26
CA TRP A 192 -21.96 -13.08 1.45
C TRP A 192 -21.63 -14.41 2.14
N ALA A 193 -21.35 -14.41 3.45
CA ALA A 193 -21.06 -15.64 4.21
C ALA A 193 -22.34 -16.30 4.74
N THR A 194 -23.27 -16.66 3.85
CA THR A 194 -24.59 -17.15 4.25
C THR A 194 -24.56 -18.58 4.81
N ASN A 195 -23.61 -19.42 4.37
CA ASN A 195 -23.45 -20.82 4.79
C ASN A 195 -22.59 -21.00 6.07
N THR A 196 -22.75 -20.11 7.06
CA THR A 196 -22.09 -20.22 8.37
C THR A 196 -22.99 -19.64 9.47
N LYS A 197 -22.80 -20.12 10.71
CA LYS A 197 -23.44 -19.56 11.91
C LYS A 197 -22.79 -18.26 12.39
N ILE A 198 -21.59 -17.93 11.89
CA ILE A 198 -20.87 -16.69 12.23
C ILE A 198 -21.50 -15.54 11.44
N LYS A 199 -22.10 -14.57 12.15
CA LYS A 199 -22.79 -13.42 11.54
C LYS A 199 -22.16 -12.08 11.91
N THR A 200 -21.31 -12.06 12.93
CA THR A 200 -20.68 -10.86 13.43
C THR A 200 -19.23 -11.08 13.80
N ILE A 201 -18.47 -9.99 13.96
CA ILE A 201 -17.14 -10.01 14.56
C ILE A 201 -17.15 -10.58 15.98
N ALA A 202 -18.24 -10.44 16.73
CA ALA A 202 -18.38 -11.04 18.06
C ALA A 202 -18.44 -12.57 17.98
N ASP A 203 -19.13 -13.11 16.98
CA ASP A 203 -19.15 -14.56 16.73
C ASP A 203 -17.77 -15.09 16.35
N ILE A 204 -16.97 -14.32 15.60
CA ILE A 204 -15.57 -14.66 15.29
C ILE A 204 -14.73 -14.69 16.57
N VAL A 205 -14.87 -13.68 17.44
CA VAL A 205 -14.17 -13.62 18.73
C VAL A 205 -14.49 -14.84 19.57
N ALA A 206 -15.78 -15.17 19.73
CA ALA A 206 -16.23 -16.33 20.49
C ALA A 206 -15.77 -17.66 19.88
N PHE A 207 -15.84 -17.79 18.54
CA PHE A 207 -15.32 -18.96 17.83
C PHE A 207 -13.82 -19.14 18.09
N ASN A 208 -13.05 -18.07 18.02
CA ASN A 208 -11.61 -18.13 18.26
C ASN A 208 -11.30 -18.51 19.70
N GLU A 209 -12.03 -17.97 20.69
CA GLU A 209 -11.87 -18.32 22.11
C GLU A 209 -12.16 -19.80 22.35
N ALA A 210 -13.23 -20.33 21.79
CA ALA A 210 -13.56 -21.76 21.87
C ALA A 210 -12.54 -22.67 21.16
N ASN A 211 -11.70 -22.10 20.27
CA ASN A 211 -10.71 -22.82 19.46
C ASN A 211 -9.28 -22.28 19.67
N ALA A 212 -8.98 -21.74 20.85
CA ALA A 212 -7.78 -20.93 21.09
C ALA A 212 -6.46 -21.58 20.66
N GLY A 213 -6.31 -22.89 20.86
CA GLY A 213 -5.10 -23.64 20.46
C GLY A 213 -4.82 -23.65 18.95
N LYS A 214 -5.84 -23.37 18.12
CA LYS A 214 -5.73 -23.32 16.65
C LYS A 214 -5.73 -21.90 16.10
N THR A 215 -6.52 -21.01 16.69
CA THR A 215 -6.85 -19.70 16.12
C THR A 215 -6.12 -18.53 16.79
N LEU A 216 -5.62 -18.71 18.03
CA LEU A 216 -5.09 -17.62 18.86
C LEU A 216 -3.59 -17.71 19.12
N ARG A 217 -2.80 -18.27 18.20
CA ARG A 217 -1.33 -18.30 18.30
C ARG A 217 -0.72 -16.92 18.63
N PHE A 218 -1.28 -15.85 18.06
CA PHE A 218 -0.84 -14.46 18.26
C PHE A 218 -1.89 -13.58 18.96
N GLY A 219 -2.98 -14.17 19.47
CA GLY A 219 -4.14 -13.44 19.98
C GLY A 219 -5.03 -12.84 18.87
N GLN A 220 -5.98 -11.99 19.27
CA GLN A 220 -6.99 -11.39 18.38
C GLN A 220 -7.34 -9.93 18.74
N ASP A 221 -6.35 -9.16 19.18
CA ASP A 221 -6.58 -7.81 19.73
C ASP A 221 -7.28 -6.84 18.79
N LEU A 222 -7.05 -6.97 17.47
CA LEU A 222 -7.72 -6.12 16.48
C LEU A 222 -9.20 -6.44 16.37
N PHE A 223 -9.60 -7.71 16.47
CA PHE A 223 -11.02 -8.08 16.52
C PHE A 223 -11.67 -7.61 17.82
N LEU A 224 -10.98 -7.76 18.96
CA LEU A 224 -11.45 -7.25 20.24
C LEU A 224 -11.65 -5.72 20.20
N ALA A 225 -10.66 -4.98 19.70
CA ALA A 225 -10.72 -3.52 19.62
C ALA A 225 -11.79 -3.05 18.62
N ALA A 226 -11.88 -3.65 17.43
CA ALA A 226 -12.92 -3.34 16.46
C ALA A 226 -14.31 -3.62 17.04
N ASN A 227 -14.50 -4.73 17.77
CA ASN A 227 -15.79 -5.10 18.36
C ASN A 227 -16.29 -4.08 19.41
N LEU A 228 -15.40 -3.29 20.04
CA LEU A 228 -15.78 -2.24 20.98
C LEU A 228 -16.39 -1.00 20.31
N THR A 229 -16.19 -0.80 19.01
CA THR A 229 -16.79 0.31 18.25
C THR A 229 -18.31 0.09 18.09
N ARG A 230 -19.07 1.13 17.76
CA ARG A 230 -20.52 1.00 17.53
C ARG A 230 -20.84 0.14 16.30
N GLY A 231 -19.98 0.16 15.29
CA GLY A 231 -20.13 -0.62 14.04
C GLY A 231 -21.01 0.05 12.97
N ASP A 232 -21.40 1.31 13.16
CA ASP A 232 -22.22 2.10 12.20
C ASP A 232 -21.49 3.35 11.68
N LEU A 233 -20.22 3.55 12.08
CA LEU A 233 -19.37 4.69 11.72
C LEU A 233 -19.92 6.08 12.14
N SER A 234 -20.89 6.12 13.06
CA SER A 234 -21.51 7.38 13.50
C SER A 234 -20.66 8.16 14.52
N GLU A 235 -19.71 7.49 15.16
CA GLU A 235 -18.85 7.99 16.21
C GLU A 235 -17.92 9.13 15.73
N ARG A 236 -17.78 10.17 16.57
CA ARG A 236 -16.98 11.36 16.23
C ARG A 236 -15.51 11.01 16.00
N GLU A 237 -14.97 10.06 16.74
CA GLU A 237 -13.58 9.63 16.62
C GLU A 237 -13.26 9.07 15.23
N TYR A 238 -14.13 8.20 14.68
CA TYR A 238 -14.01 7.74 13.30
C TYR A 238 -14.08 8.90 12.30
N LYS A 239 -15.10 9.76 12.41
CA LYS A 239 -15.31 10.86 11.47
C LYS A 239 -14.11 11.81 11.44
N SER A 240 -13.60 12.20 12.61
CA SER A 240 -12.42 13.04 12.74
C SER A 240 -11.17 12.36 12.18
N ALA A 241 -10.94 11.08 12.51
CA ALA A 241 -9.79 10.33 11.99
C ALA A 241 -9.84 10.19 10.47
N ARG A 242 -11.01 9.94 9.88
CA ARG A 242 -11.17 9.81 8.43
C ARG A 242 -10.92 11.14 7.71
N VAL A 243 -11.41 12.25 8.25
CA VAL A 243 -11.14 13.59 7.71
C VAL A 243 -9.64 13.90 7.77
N MET A 244 -8.97 13.57 8.87
CA MET A 244 -7.54 13.78 9.03
C MET A 244 -6.70 12.91 8.09
N ASP A 245 -7.07 11.64 7.90
CA ASP A 245 -6.42 10.76 6.92
C ASP A 245 -6.52 11.34 5.50
N LEU A 246 -7.70 11.85 5.10
CA LEU A 246 -7.88 12.46 3.80
C LEU A 246 -7.11 13.78 3.65
N LEU A 247 -7.16 14.64 4.67
CA LEU A 247 -6.44 15.91 4.67
C LEU A 247 -4.93 15.70 4.52
N THR A 248 -4.36 14.76 5.29
CA THR A 248 -2.92 14.52 5.34
C THR A 248 -2.42 13.69 4.16
N ALA A 249 -3.20 12.75 3.64
CA ALA A 249 -2.79 11.93 2.51
C ALA A 249 -3.06 12.57 1.15
N ARG A 250 -4.16 13.33 0.99
CA ARG A 250 -4.54 14.02 -0.24
C ARG A 250 -4.13 15.48 -0.21
N THR A 251 -4.98 16.34 0.37
CA THR A 251 -4.94 17.79 0.21
C THR A 251 -3.61 18.42 0.63
N ARG A 252 -3.05 18.02 1.78
CA ARG A 252 -1.75 18.49 2.28
C ARG A 252 -0.61 17.51 2.02
N GLY A 253 -0.91 16.31 1.54
CA GLY A 253 0.05 15.25 1.22
C GLY A 253 0.36 15.20 -0.26
N MET A 254 -0.08 14.12 -0.91
CA MET A 254 0.19 13.83 -2.32
C MET A 254 -0.20 14.99 -3.24
N ASP A 255 -1.38 15.59 -3.07
CA ASP A 255 -1.85 16.63 -3.99
C ASP A 255 -1.01 17.90 -3.88
N ALA A 256 -0.76 18.36 -2.65
CA ALA A 256 0.08 19.54 -2.41
C ALA A 256 1.50 19.34 -2.97
N TYR A 257 2.11 18.19 -2.66
CA TYR A 257 3.45 17.85 -3.11
C TYR A 257 3.53 17.78 -4.64
N MET A 258 2.61 17.05 -5.28
CA MET A 258 2.59 16.91 -6.72
C MET A 258 2.19 18.20 -7.45
N ASN A 259 1.35 19.06 -6.87
CA ASN A 259 0.98 20.35 -7.47
C ASN A 259 2.14 21.34 -7.41
N LEU A 260 2.77 21.49 -6.24
CA LEU A 260 3.88 22.42 -6.03
C LEU A 260 5.03 22.17 -7.01
N HIS A 261 5.33 20.89 -7.26
CA HIS A 261 6.47 20.49 -8.08
C HIS A 261 6.10 20.05 -9.50
N LYS A 262 4.81 20.14 -9.87
CA LYS A 262 4.26 19.71 -11.17
C LYS A 262 4.64 18.26 -11.50
N LEU A 263 4.39 17.34 -10.57
CA LEU A 263 4.82 15.95 -10.67
C LEU A 263 3.81 15.08 -11.44
N ASP A 264 4.37 14.12 -12.18
CA ASP A 264 3.67 13.04 -12.85
C ASP A 264 3.46 11.82 -11.95
N ALA A 265 4.46 11.51 -11.11
CA ALA A 265 4.43 10.43 -10.13
C ALA A 265 5.34 10.74 -8.93
N VAL A 266 5.15 10.00 -7.86
CA VAL A 266 6.00 10.00 -6.67
C VAL A 266 6.62 8.63 -6.51
N LEU A 267 7.93 8.58 -6.32
CA LEU A 267 8.71 7.35 -6.16
C LEU A 267 8.98 7.10 -4.68
N PHE A 268 8.71 5.88 -4.22
CA PHE A 268 9.00 5.43 -2.85
C PHE A 268 9.85 4.15 -2.83
N PRO A 269 10.73 3.99 -1.84
CA PRO A 269 11.45 2.74 -1.60
C PRO A 269 10.50 1.61 -1.14
N GLY A 270 10.65 0.41 -1.70
CA GLY A 270 9.89 -0.77 -1.32
C GLY A 270 8.38 -0.50 -1.35
N ALA A 271 7.71 -0.82 -0.24
CA ALA A 271 6.27 -0.57 -0.05
C ALA A 271 5.98 0.63 0.86
N MET A 272 6.97 1.48 1.15
CA MET A 272 6.86 2.51 2.19
C MET A 272 5.75 3.52 1.84
N GLY A 273 5.62 3.89 0.56
CA GLY A 273 4.56 4.77 0.04
C GLY A 273 3.14 4.18 0.07
N ALA A 274 2.95 2.91 0.44
CA ALA A 274 1.65 2.26 0.37
C ALA A 274 0.62 2.90 1.30
N ALA A 275 1.01 3.32 2.50
CA ALA A 275 0.08 3.88 3.48
C ALA A 275 -0.54 5.21 3.02
N ILE A 276 0.26 6.13 2.46
CA ILE A 276 -0.28 7.42 1.96
C ILE A 276 -1.19 7.19 0.76
N ALA A 277 -0.76 6.35 -0.20
CA ALA A 277 -1.57 6.05 -1.37
C ALA A 277 -2.89 5.34 -1.00
N ALA A 278 -2.87 4.40 -0.06
CA ALA A 278 -4.05 3.70 0.44
C ALA A 278 -5.04 4.65 1.14
N LYS A 279 -4.56 5.48 2.07
CA LYS A 279 -5.41 6.47 2.78
C LYS A 279 -6.04 7.47 1.82
N ALA A 280 -5.28 7.90 0.81
CA ALA A 280 -5.75 8.75 -0.28
C ALA A 280 -6.67 8.01 -1.26
N GLY A 281 -6.73 6.67 -1.23
CA GLY A 281 -7.44 5.88 -2.25
C GLY A 281 -6.84 6.04 -3.65
N TYR A 282 -5.56 6.41 -3.74
CA TYR A 282 -4.83 6.68 -4.98
C TYR A 282 -4.08 5.45 -5.48
N PRO A 283 -3.75 5.37 -6.77
CA PRO A 283 -3.07 4.22 -7.33
C PRO A 283 -1.58 4.20 -7.02
N SER A 284 -1.02 3.00 -6.95
CA SER A 284 0.41 2.76 -6.88
C SER A 284 0.80 1.50 -7.63
N VAL A 285 1.95 1.54 -8.31
CA VAL A 285 2.56 0.41 -9.04
C VAL A 285 3.90 0.08 -8.39
N VAL A 286 4.05 -1.15 -7.92
CA VAL A 286 5.34 -1.67 -7.43
C VAL A 286 6.01 -2.41 -8.56
N VAL A 287 7.30 -2.18 -8.75
CA VAL A 287 8.16 -2.93 -9.68
C VAL A 287 9.46 -3.33 -8.98
N PRO A 288 10.13 -4.42 -9.43
CA PRO A 288 11.44 -4.79 -8.89
C PRO A 288 12.46 -3.66 -9.03
N GLY A 289 13.09 -3.27 -7.92
CA GLY A 289 14.07 -2.18 -7.87
C GLY A 289 15.52 -2.66 -7.79
N GLY A 290 15.74 -3.83 -7.18
CA GLY A 290 17.04 -4.45 -7.02
C GLY A 290 17.02 -5.53 -5.94
N PHE A 291 18.20 -5.83 -5.39
CA PHE A 291 18.39 -6.82 -4.35
C PHE A 291 19.13 -6.20 -3.18
N VAL A 292 18.82 -6.67 -1.98
CA VAL A 292 19.52 -6.31 -0.75
C VAL A 292 19.76 -7.57 0.07
N SER A 293 20.79 -7.54 0.91
CA SER A 293 21.08 -8.55 1.92
C SER A 293 21.23 -7.86 3.28
N GLY A 294 21.42 -8.64 4.34
CA GLY A 294 21.73 -8.12 5.67
C GLY A 294 20.51 -7.68 6.50
N VAL A 295 19.52 -8.55 6.72
CA VAL A 295 18.34 -8.20 7.56
C VAL A 295 18.72 -8.11 9.04
N ASP A 296 18.47 -6.97 9.69
CA ASP A 296 18.77 -6.74 11.12
C ASP A 296 20.23 -7.07 11.49
N GLY A 297 21.18 -6.78 10.57
CA GLY A 297 22.60 -7.08 10.78
C GLY A 297 22.97 -8.57 10.67
N LYS A 298 22.03 -9.43 10.27
CA LYS A 298 22.26 -10.86 10.04
C LYS A 298 22.68 -11.10 8.60
N ASP A 299 23.66 -11.98 8.44
CA ASP A 299 23.98 -12.51 7.11
C ASP A 299 22.78 -13.26 6.55
N THR A 300 22.37 -12.89 5.35
CA THR A 300 21.16 -13.40 4.67
C THR A 300 21.43 -13.44 3.17
N PRO A 301 20.89 -14.42 2.45
CA PRO A 301 20.89 -14.38 0.98
C PRO A 301 20.26 -13.09 0.46
N ASP A 302 20.71 -12.65 -0.71
CA ASP A 302 20.08 -11.55 -1.43
C ASP A 302 18.58 -11.80 -1.60
N TYR A 303 17.78 -10.80 -1.28
CA TYR A 303 16.33 -10.82 -1.49
C TYR A 303 15.88 -9.56 -2.23
N PRO A 304 14.77 -9.64 -2.99
CA PRO A 304 14.26 -8.50 -3.75
C PRO A 304 13.84 -7.32 -2.88
N LEU A 305 14.17 -6.12 -3.37
CA LEU A 305 13.57 -4.86 -2.92
C LEU A 305 12.94 -4.16 -4.12
N GLY A 306 11.64 -3.92 -4.04
CA GLY A 306 10.90 -3.17 -5.05
C GLY A 306 11.05 -1.66 -4.88
N VAL A 307 10.48 -0.93 -5.83
CA VAL A 307 10.18 0.50 -5.73
C VAL A 307 8.74 0.74 -6.14
N THR A 308 8.11 1.74 -5.53
CA THR A 308 6.70 2.08 -5.76
C THR A 308 6.58 3.42 -6.47
N PHE A 309 5.89 3.42 -7.61
CA PHE A 309 5.38 4.63 -8.26
C PHE A 309 3.95 4.89 -7.77
N ALA A 310 3.70 6.01 -7.11
CA ALA A 310 2.36 6.44 -6.71
C ALA A 310 1.92 7.67 -7.49
N GLY A 311 0.62 7.81 -7.71
CA GLY A 311 0.04 8.91 -8.48
C GLY A 311 -1.23 9.46 -7.86
N ARG A 312 -1.96 10.26 -8.64
CA ARG A 312 -3.30 10.76 -8.25
C ARG A 312 -4.37 9.73 -8.60
N ALA A 313 -5.56 9.87 -8.04
CA ALA A 313 -6.71 9.07 -8.47
C ALA A 313 -6.83 9.02 -10.00
N TRP A 314 -7.06 7.83 -10.53
CA TRP A 314 -7.25 7.52 -11.95
C TRP A 314 -6.02 7.69 -12.85
N SER A 315 -4.82 7.77 -12.25
CA SER A 315 -3.56 7.88 -13.00
C SER A 315 -2.89 6.54 -13.29
N GLU A 316 -3.57 5.41 -13.17
CA GLU A 316 -3.00 4.06 -13.39
C GLU A 316 -2.36 3.95 -14.77
N HIS A 317 -3.01 4.49 -15.80
CA HIS A 317 -2.48 4.49 -17.17
C HIS A 317 -1.10 5.16 -17.22
N LYS A 318 -0.95 6.33 -16.60
CA LYS A 318 0.32 7.06 -16.55
C LYS A 318 1.36 6.30 -15.72
N LEU A 319 0.97 5.75 -14.57
CA LEU A 319 1.89 4.99 -13.71
C LEU A 319 2.40 3.72 -14.40
N LEU A 320 1.53 2.98 -15.09
CA LEU A 320 1.91 1.79 -15.85
C LEU A 320 2.90 2.13 -16.97
N ARG A 321 2.71 3.24 -17.68
CA ARG A 321 3.66 3.71 -18.71
C ARG A 321 5.04 4.02 -18.12
N LEU A 322 5.08 4.76 -17.02
CA LEU A 322 6.34 5.10 -16.33
C LEU A 322 7.03 3.85 -15.77
N ALA A 323 6.27 2.97 -15.11
CA ALA A 323 6.76 1.72 -14.56
C ALA A 323 7.28 0.78 -15.65
N TYR A 324 6.60 0.71 -16.80
CA TYR A 324 7.02 -0.09 -17.95
C TYR A 324 8.34 0.43 -18.52
N ALA A 325 8.47 1.73 -18.79
CA ALA A 325 9.72 2.31 -19.28
C ALA A 325 10.90 1.99 -18.34
N TYR A 326 10.71 2.12 -17.03
CA TYR A 326 11.70 1.73 -16.04
C TYR A 326 12.00 0.22 -16.03
N GLU A 327 10.97 -0.62 -16.04
CA GLU A 327 11.12 -2.09 -16.04
C GLU A 327 11.96 -2.54 -17.24
N GLN A 328 11.65 -2.02 -18.42
CA GLN A 328 12.34 -2.39 -19.66
C GLN A 328 13.80 -1.92 -19.69
N ALA A 329 14.11 -0.76 -19.10
CA ALA A 329 15.48 -0.26 -19.04
C ALA A 329 16.32 -0.94 -17.95
N SER A 330 15.71 -1.34 -16.84
CA SER A 330 16.42 -1.85 -15.66
C SER A 330 16.55 -3.37 -15.63
N ASN A 331 15.54 -4.09 -16.14
CA ASN A 331 15.45 -5.56 -16.13
C ASN A 331 15.83 -6.20 -14.76
N MET A 332 15.35 -5.60 -13.66
CA MET A 332 15.79 -5.95 -12.30
C MET A 332 15.23 -7.26 -11.77
N ARG A 333 14.16 -7.79 -12.38
CA ARG A 333 13.56 -9.05 -11.93
C ARG A 333 14.52 -10.22 -12.19
N LYS A 334 14.74 -11.05 -11.17
CA LYS A 334 15.37 -12.38 -11.33
C LYS A 334 14.45 -13.46 -10.76
N PRO A 335 14.39 -14.65 -11.40
CA PRO A 335 13.68 -15.79 -10.80
C PRO A 335 14.36 -16.21 -9.48
N PRO A 336 13.61 -16.76 -8.51
CA PRO A 336 14.20 -17.32 -7.31
C PRO A 336 15.22 -18.42 -7.66
N PRO A 337 16.34 -18.53 -6.94
CA PRO A 337 17.34 -19.57 -7.18
C PRO A 337 16.73 -20.98 -7.15
N GLY A 338 17.13 -21.84 -8.07
CA GLY A 338 16.69 -23.24 -8.12
C GLY A 338 15.30 -23.47 -8.74
N LEU A 339 14.63 -22.42 -9.21
CA LEU A 339 13.40 -22.55 -10.00
C LEU A 339 13.69 -22.33 -11.49
N PRO A 340 13.01 -23.05 -12.40
CA PRO A 340 13.16 -22.85 -13.84
C PRO A 340 12.74 -21.43 -14.24
N SER A 341 13.32 -20.91 -15.32
CA SER A 341 12.82 -19.70 -15.96
C SER A 341 11.43 -19.98 -16.54
N LEU A 342 10.42 -19.23 -16.08
CA LEU A 342 9.04 -19.22 -16.58
C LEU A 342 8.80 -18.00 -17.45
#